data_AF-A0A090W516-F1
#
_entry.id   AF-A0A090W516-F1
#
_cell.length_a   1.000
_cell.length_b   1.000
_cell.length_c   1.000
_cell.angle_alpha   90.00
_cell.angle_beta   90.00
_cell.angle_gamma   90.00
#
_symmetry.space_group_name_H-M   'P 1'
#
loop_
_entity.id
_entity.type
_entity.pdbx_description
1 polymer ?
#
loop_
_entity_poly.entity_id
_entity_poly.type
_entity_poly.pdbx_seq_one_letter_code
_entity_poly.pdbx_strand_id
1 'polypeptide(L)'
;MGWYFFDGLIVPLLLFKPTRKWAFIISIGFHLFNSIVFQIGIFPYLALAFYLFFFPPKTIRNIFLKSRTFYDGAEVKLPNFQNIYITLFSIYFVFQIVLPLRHHFFKGDVLWTEEGHRLSWRMMLRAKYGSVTYTVKDKATGTKTVVLLDDYLTKKQQRSASTKPDVIWQFSQYLKAEFKRNGQDVSVYVDCRISVNGKPLKTLVNPEVDIASVPWTPLHHSEWILPSKK
;
A
#
# COMPACT_ATOMS: atom_id res chain seq x y z
N MET A 1 14.80 20.21 4.75
CA MET A 1 15.54 20.38 3.49
C MET A 1 16.79 19.49 3.35
N GLY A 2 17.50 19.11 4.44
CA GLY A 2 18.74 18.31 4.32
C GLY A 2 18.60 16.80 4.03
N TRP A 3 17.42 16.21 4.27
CA TRP A 3 17.23 14.74 4.17
C TRP A 3 17.31 14.20 2.74
N TYR A 4 16.79 14.93 1.76
CA TYR A 4 16.92 14.55 0.34
C TYR A 4 18.37 14.49 -0.13
N PHE A 5 19.24 15.39 0.36
CA PHE A 5 20.67 15.37 0.04
C PHE A 5 21.35 14.17 0.69
N PHE A 6 21.00 13.85 1.94
CA PHE A 6 21.47 12.64 2.58
C PHE A 6 21.09 11.41 1.76
N ASP A 7 19.80 11.23 1.44
CA ASP A 7 19.31 10.07 0.71
C ASP A 7 19.91 9.97 -0.71
N GLY A 8 20.12 11.10 -1.39
CA GLY A 8 20.71 11.13 -2.74
C GLY A 8 22.22 10.86 -2.77
N LEU A 9 22.97 11.27 -1.73
CA LEU A 9 24.43 11.17 -1.71
C LEU A 9 24.93 9.95 -0.92
N ILE A 10 24.11 9.36 -0.05
CA ILE A 10 24.59 8.32 0.87
C ILE A 10 25.08 7.08 0.15
N VAL A 11 24.41 6.65 -0.93
CA VAL A 11 24.81 5.48 -1.72
C VAL A 11 26.16 5.70 -2.41
N PRO A 12 26.38 6.79 -3.18
CA PRO A 12 27.72 7.12 -3.70
C PRO A 12 28.80 7.17 -2.62
N LEU A 13 28.51 7.79 -1.47
CA LEU A 13 29.45 7.90 -0.35
C LEU A 13 29.76 6.54 0.32
N LEU A 14 28.81 5.61 0.32
CA LEU A 14 29.05 4.24 0.78
C LEU A 14 29.85 3.41 -0.23
N LEU A 15 29.64 3.62 -1.52
CA LEU A 15 30.40 2.96 -2.58
C LEU A 15 31.87 3.41 -2.58
N PHE A 16 32.12 4.70 -2.42
CA PHE A 16 33.46 5.27 -2.38
C PHE A 16 34.20 4.87 -1.08
N LYS A 17 35.25 4.04 -1.22
CA LYS A 17 35.96 3.40 -0.10
C LYS A 17 36.41 4.38 1.01
N PRO A 18 36.97 5.57 0.71
CA PRO A 18 37.43 6.51 1.75
C PRO A 18 36.30 7.07 2.62
N THR A 19 35.12 7.29 2.04
CA THR A 19 33.97 7.89 2.75
C THR A 19 33.09 6.85 3.44
N ARG A 20 33.18 5.58 3.04
CA ARG A 20 32.26 4.51 3.46
C ARG A 20 32.03 4.41 4.97
N LYS A 21 33.09 4.43 5.78
CA LYS A 21 32.96 4.30 7.25
C LYS A 21 32.20 5.49 7.84
N TRP A 22 32.53 6.70 7.40
CA TRP A 22 31.86 7.93 7.82
C TRP A 22 30.40 7.96 7.37
N ALA A 23 30.15 7.63 6.10
CA ALA A 23 28.81 7.49 5.54
C ALA A 23 27.95 6.51 6.35
N PHE A 24 28.51 5.36 6.72
CA PHE A 24 27.82 4.37 7.56
C PHE A 24 27.49 4.90 8.97
N ILE A 25 28.44 5.54 9.65
CA ILE A 25 28.21 6.13 10.98
C ILE A 25 27.12 7.20 10.94
N ILE A 26 27.20 8.12 9.97
CA ILE A 26 26.20 9.17 9.77
C ILE A 26 24.84 8.53 9.48
N SER A 27 24.80 7.46 8.70
CA SER A 27 23.57 6.74 8.40
C SER A 27 22.93 6.08 9.61
N ILE A 28 23.72 5.54 10.54
CA ILE A 28 23.19 5.04 11.83
C ILE A 28 22.48 6.17 12.56
N GLY A 29 23.13 7.32 12.69
CA GLY A 29 22.54 8.50 13.35
C GLY A 29 21.24 8.95 12.68
N PHE A 30 21.24 9.06 11.35
CA PHE A 30 20.06 9.45 10.58
C PHE A 30 18.89 8.47 10.76
N HIS A 31 19.13 7.16 10.65
CA HIS A 31 18.08 6.15 10.77
C HIS A 31 17.56 6.00 12.20
N LEU A 32 18.43 6.11 13.21
CA LEU A 32 17.99 6.13 14.60
C LEU A 32 17.14 7.37 14.90
N PHE A 33 17.54 8.54 14.40
CA PHE A 33 16.72 9.76 14.48
C PHE A 33 15.35 9.53 13.84
N ASN A 34 15.31 8.97 12.62
CA ASN A 34 14.05 8.67 11.95
C ASN A 34 13.18 7.68 12.73
N SER A 35 13.79 6.68 13.37
CA SER A 35 13.08 5.71 14.20
C SER A 35 12.47 6.35 15.45
N ILE A 36 13.20 7.25 16.11
CA ILE A 36 12.76 7.87 17.36
C ILE A 36 11.72 8.97 17.08
N VAL A 37 11.99 9.82 16.10
CA VAL A 37 11.18 11.03 15.83
C VAL A 37 9.98 10.72 14.95
N PHE A 38 10.17 9.98 13.85
CA PHE A 38 9.11 9.72 12.88
C PHE A 38 8.44 8.36 13.05
N GLN A 39 9.03 7.45 13.84
CA GLN A 39 8.46 6.14 14.16
C GLN A 39 7.98 5.37 12.92
N ILE A 40 8.75 5.41 11.83
CA ILE A 40 8.40 4.85 10.51
C ILE A 40 8.51 3.30 10.52
N GLY A 41 8.30 2.65 11.66
CA GLY A 41 8.31 1.20 11.82
C GLY A 41 9.66 0.57 11.49
N ILE A 42 9.65 -0.51 10.71
CA ILE A 42 10.83 -1.34 10.41
C ILE A 42 11.83 -0.70 9.44
N PHE A 43 11.41 0.32 8.67
CA PHE A 43 12.20 0.86 7.57
C PHE A 43 13.62 1.32 7.97
N PRO A 44 13.83 2.07 9.07
CA PRO A 44 15.18 2.50 9.45
C PRO A 44 16.12 1.33 9.76
N TYR A 45 15.60 0.28 10.39
CA TYR A 45 16.37 -0.91 10.75
C TYR A 45 16.70 -1.78 9.53
N LEU A 46 15.76 -1.91 8.59
CA LEU A 46 15.99 -2.63 7.33
C LEU A 46 17.05 -1.92 6.48
N ALA A 47 16.97 -0.60 6.37
CA ALA A 47 17.97 0.20 5.66
C ALA A 47 19.37 0.00 6.26
N LEU A 48 19.48 0.02 7.59
CA LEU A 48 20.75 -0.23 8.29
C LEU A 48 21.29 -1.65 8.03
N ALA A 49 20.43 -2.67 8.01
CA ALA A 49 20.82 -4.03 7.68
C ALA A 49 21.39 -4.12 6.25
N PHE A 50 20.81 -3.42 5.28
CA PHE A 50 21.30 -3.40 3.90
C PHE A 50 22.64 -2.69 3.75
N TYR A 51 23.02 -1.78 4.64
CA TYR A 51 24.34 -1.16 4.58
C TYR A 51 25.50 -2.15 4.82
N LEU A 52 25.23 -3.31 5.44
CA LEU A 52 26.22 -4.38 5.56
C LEU A 52 26.74 -4.85 4.19
N PHE A 53 25.92 -4.80 3.14
CA PHE A 53 26.30 -5.20 1.78
C PHE A 53 27.32 -4.26 1.14
N PHE A 54 27.54 -3.05 1.68
CA PHE A 54 28.58 -2.15 1.20
C PHE A 54 29.97 -2.49 1.78
N PHE A 55 30.06 -3.39 2.76
CA PHE A 55 31.32 -3.82 3.34
C PHE A 55 31.81 -5.14 2.75
N PRO A 56 33.13 -5.33 2.58
CA PRO A 56 33.68 -6.60 2.13
C PRO A 56 33.27 -7.75 3.07
N PRO A 57 32.93 -8.94 2.55
CA PRO A 57 32.55 -10.09 3.38
C PRO A 57 33.60 -10.44 4.45
N LYS A 58 34.89 -10.28 4.13
CA LYS A 58 36.01 -10.48 5.07
C LYS A 58 35.92 -9.56 6.29
N THR A 59 35.51 -8.31 6.11
CA THR A 59 35.31 -7.34 7.20
C THR A 59 34.16 -7.78 8.10
N ILE A 60 33.01 -8.12 7.52
CA ILE A 60 31.83 -8.59 8.26
C ILE A 60 32.17 -9.86 9.04
N ARG A 61 32.84 -10.83 8.41
CA ARG A 61 33.32 -12.05 9.07
C ARG A 61 34.22 -11.76 10.26
N ASN A 62 35.24 -10.92 10.09
CA ASN A 62 36.21 -10.65 11.15
C ASN A 62 35.59 -9.93 12.37
N ILE A 63 34.47 -9.23 12.17
CA ILE A 63 33.75 -8.57 13.26
C ILE A 63 32.74 -9.52 13.91
N PHE A 64 31.86 -10.14 13.11
CA PHE A 64 30.67 -10.86 13.59
C PHE A 64 30.75 -12.39 13.53
N LEU A 65 31.55 -12.97 12.62
CA LEU A 65 31.60 -14.40 12.34
C LEU A 65 33.02 -14.98 12.45
N LYS A 66 33.74 -14.61 13.51
CA LYS A 66 35.17 -14.91 13.71
C LYS A 66 35.51 -16.40 13.63
N SER A 67 34.60 -17.27 14.05
CA SER A 67 34.76 -18.73 14.04
C SER A 67 34.58 -19.37 12.66
N ARG A 68 34.07 -18.64 11.67
CA ARG A 68 33.89 -19.17 10.30
C ARG A 68 35.18 -19.04 9.51
N THR A 69 35.49 -20.00 8.65
CA THR A 69 36.58 -19.89 7.68
C THR A 69 36.19 -18.90 6.58
N PHE A 70 37.14 -18.09 6.11
CA PHE A 70 36.91 -17.21 4.96
C PHE A 70 37.12 -18.03 3.69
N TYR A 71 36.05 -18.24 2.93
CA TYR A 71 36.12 -18.92 1.65
C TYR A 71 36.36 -17.90 0.53
N ASP A 72 37.45 -18.07 -0.22
CA ASP A 72 37.86 -17.18 -1.32
C ASP A 72 37.99 -17.94 -2.65
N GLY A 73 37.50 -19.18 -2.71
CA GLY A 73 37.76 -20.11 -3.81
C GLY A 73 37.03 -19.78 -5.13
N ALA A 74 36.13 -18.80 -5.14
CA ALA A 74 35.33 -18.38 -6.30
C ALA A 74 34.65 -19.53 -7.09
N GLU A 75 34.49 -20.72 -6.50
CA GLU A 75 33.89 -21.86 -7.20
C GLU A 75 32.40 -21.61 -7.44
N VAL A 76 32.00 -21.68 -8.71
CA VAL A 76 30.60 -21.63 -9.10
C VAL A 76 30.09 -23.06 -9.25
N LYS A 77 29.39 -23.56 -8.22
CA LYS A 77 28.68 -24.84 -8.28
C LYS A 77 27.26 -24.61 -8.77
N LEU A 78 26.96 -25.04 -10.00
CA LEU A 78 25.62 -24.93 -10.56
C LEU A 78 24.70 -26.00 -9.94
N PRO A 79 23.49 -25.63 -9.49
CA PRO A 79 22.54 -26.61 -8.98
C PRO A 79 21.93 -27.43 -10.13
N ASN A 80 21.68 -28.72 -9.89
CA ASN A 80 21.09 -29.64 -10.89
C ASN A 80 19.71 -29.18 -11.39
N PHE A 81 19.01 -28.31 -10.64
CA PHE A 81 17.69 -27.77 -10.98
C PHE A 81 17.74 -26.28 -11.38
N GLN A 82 18.87 -25.79 -11.88
CA GLN A 82 19.04 -24.37 -12.25
C GLN A 82 17.92 -23.83 -13.13
N ASN A 83 17.45 -24.59 -14.11
CA ASN A 83 16.39 -24.15 -15.02
C ASN A 83 15.06 -23.93 -14.28
N ILE A 84 14.75 -24.79 -13.29
CA ILE A 84 13.55 -24.63 -12.46
C ILE A 84 13.66 -23.33 -11.64
N TYR A 85 14.81 -23.10 -11.01
CA TYR A 85 15.03 -21.86 -10.26
C TYR A 85 14.96 -20.63 -11.15
N ILE A 86 15.57 -20.66 -12.33
CA ILE A 86 15.50 -19.58 -13.31
C ILE A 86 14.05 -19.30 -13.67
N THR A 87 13.26 -20.32 -14.03
CA THR A 87 11.83 -20.14 -14.36
C THR A 87 11.04 -19.54 -13.18
N LEU A 88 11.22 -20.08 -11.97
CA LEU A 88 10.52 -19.59 -10.78
C LEU A 88 10.89 -18.14 -10.47
N PHE A 89 12.18 -17.79 -10.51
CA PHE A 89 12.63 -16.43 -10.28
C PHE A 89 12.17 -15.48 -11.39
N SER A 90 12.19 -15.90 -12.66
CA SER A 90 11.65 -15.11 -13.76
C SER A 90 10.18 -14.79 -13.54
N ILE A 91 9.35 -15.77 -13.19
CA ILE A 91 7.93 -15.54 -12.87
C ILE A 91 7.79 -14.59 -11.68
N TYR A 92 8.57 -14.81 -10.62
CA TYR A 92 8.56 -13.95 -9.44
C TYR A 92 8.93 -12.51 -9.77
N PHE A 93 10.01 -12.26 -10.52
CA PHE A 93 10.45 -10.92 -10.89
C PHE A 93 9.46 -10.23 -11.83
N VAL A 94 8.89 -10.96 -12.79
CA VAL A 94 7.80 -10.44 -13.63
C VAL A 94 6.63 -10.00 -12.74
N PHE A 95 6.22 -10.82 -11.77
CA PHE A 95 5.17 -10.44 -10.83
C PHE A 95 5.55 -9.21 -9.98
N GLN A 96 6.79 -9.13 -9.47
CA GLN A 96 7.29 -7.99 -8.70
C GLN A 96 7.36 -6.68 -9.49
N ILE A 97 7.40 -6.74 -10.83
CA ILE A 97 7.38 -5.56 -11.71
C ILE A 97 5.96 -5.22 -12.16
N VAL A 98 5.21 -6.23 -12.61
CA VAL A 98 3.85 -6.04 -13.12
C VAL A 98 2.90 -5.60 -12.02
N LEU A 99 2.96 -6.23 -10.84
CA LEU A 99 2.04 -5.93 -9.73
C LEU A 99 2.13 -4.45 -9.32
N PRO A 100 3.31 -3.84 -9.12
CA PRO A 100 3.37 -2.44 -8.73
C PRO A 100 3.02 -1.45 -9.85
N LEU A 101 3.32 -1.80 -11.10
CA LEU A 101 3.04 -0.97 -12.27
C LEU A 101 1.60 -1.12 -12.79
N ARG A 102 0.83 -2.11 -12.31
CA ARG A 102 -0.54 -2.38 -12.80
C ARG A 102 -1.49 -1.19 -12.71
N HIS A 103 -1.21 -0.25 -11.80
CA HIS A 103 -2.01 0.93 -11.59
C HIS A 103 -2.12 1.83 -12.85
N HIS A 104 -1.19 1.71 -13.79
CA HIS A 104 -1.24 2.41 -15.08
C HIS A 104 -2.32 1.88 -16.04
N PHE A 105 -2.86 0.68 -15.81
CA PHE A 105 -3.93 0.11 -16.64
C PHE A 105 -5.34 0.50 -16.17
N PHE A 106 -5.46 1.12 -14.99
CA PHE A 106 -6.75 1.60 -14.49
C PHE A 106 -7.07 2.98 -15.06
N LYS A 107 -8.37 3.24 -15.26
CA LYS A 107 -8.85 4.54 -15.72
C LYS A 107 -8.84 5.54 -14.55
N GLY A 108 -8.41 6.77 -14.82
CA GLY A 108 -8.46 7.88 -13.86
C GLY A 108 -7.23 8.01 -12.96
N ASP A 109 -7.30 8.95 -12.01
CA ASP A 109 -6.21 9.22 -11.06
C ASP A 109 -6.26 8.21 -9.91
N VAL A 110 -5.17 7.45 -9.72
CA VAL A 110 -5.01 6.47 -8.62
C VAL A 110 -5.17 7.10 -7.24
N LEU A 111 -4.80 8.38 -7.07
CA LEU A 111 -5.02 9.09 -5.80
C LEU A 111 -6.51 9.33 -5.52
N TRP A 112 -7.34 9.30 -6.56
CA TRP A 112 -8.79 9.43 -6.46
C TRP A 112 -9.47 8.06 -6.32
N THR A 113 -9.28 7.17 -7.30
CA THR A 113 -9.96 5.87 -7.41
C THR A 113 -9.40 4.80 -6.46
N GLU A 114 -8.14 4.93 -6.04
CA GLU A 114 -7.38 3.91 -5.29
C GLU A 114 -7.20 2.56 -5.98
N GLU A 115 -7.65 2.44 -7.22
CA GLU A 115 -7.48 1.24 -8.01
C GLU A 115 -6.01 1.05 -8.34
N GLY A 116 -5.51 -0.16 -8.10
CA GLY A 116 -4.08 -0.44 -8.24
C GLY A 116 -3.18 0.24 -7.22
N HIS A 117 -3.69 1.04 -6.26
CA HIS A 117 -2.85 1.79 -5.33
C HIS A 117 -2.08 0.88 -4.36
N ARG A 118 -2.73 -0.14 -3.80
CA ARG A 118 -2.08 -1.08 -2.89
C ARG A 118 -1.00 -1.87 -3.63
N LEU A 119 0.16 -2.06 -2.98
CA LEU A 119 1.31 -2.76 -3.58
C LEU A 119 1.87 -2.08 -4.84
N SER A 120 1.54 -0.80 -5.09
CA SER A 120 2.20 0.00 -6.13
C SER A 120 3.47 0.64 -5.60
N TRP A 121 4.41 0.96 -6.48
CA TRP A 121 5.62 1.73 -6.16
C TRP A 121 5.27 3.22 -5.99
N ARG A 122 4.35 3.52 -5.07
CA ARG A 122 3.85 4.86 -4.78
C ARG A 122 3.83 5.04 -3.26
N MET A 123 4.87 5.66 -2.73
CA MET A 123 4.94 5.94 -1.29
C MET A 123 4.18 7.22 -0.93
N MET A 124 3.21 7.08 -0.02
CA MET A 124 2.52 8.17 0.72
C MET A 124 2.21 9.46 -0.09
N LEU A 125 1.60 9.30 -1.27
CA LEU A 125 1.31 10.44 -2.16
C LEU A 125 0.01 11.18 -1.82
N ARG A 126 -0.75 10.72 -0.82
CA ARG A 126 -2.07 11.27 -0.53
C ARG A 126 -2.53 11.23 0.92
N ALA A 127 -3.21 12.29 1.32
CA ALA A 127 -4.13 12.36 2.44
C ALA A 127 -5.57 12.48 1.90
N LYS A 128 -6.47 11.64 2.42
CA LYS A 128 -7.89 11.66 2.07
C LYS A 128 -8.74 11.98 3.30
N TYR A 129 -9.72 12.83 3.10
CA TYR A 129 -10.82 13.05 4.02
C TYR A 129 -12.14 12.86 3.25
N GLY A 130 -13.19 12.39 3.92
CA GLY A 130 -14.47 12.18 3.25
C GLY A 130 -15.64 12.20 4.22
N SER A 131 -16.80 12.54 3.66
CA SER A 131 -18.10 12.44 4.30
C SER A 131 -18.92 11.41 3.52
N VAL A 132 -19.61 10.53 4.24
CA VAL A 132 -20.35 9.43 3.64
C VAL A 132 -21.67 9.21 4.36
N THR A 133 -22.70 8.89 3.58
CA THR A 133 -24.00 8.46 4.06
C THR A 133 -24.36 7.15 3.36
N TYR A 134 -24.62 6.10 4.14
CA TYR A 134 -25.10 4.83 3.63
C TYR A 134 -26.62 4.78 3.82
N THR A 135 -27.35 4.49 2.74
CA THR A 135 -28.80 4.33 2.76
C THR A 135 -29.16 2.93 2.30
N VAL A 136 -29.85 2.19 3.16
CA VAL A 136 -30.39 0.87 2.88
C VAL A 136 -31.83 1.05 2.42
N LYS A 137 -32.19 0.42 1.30
CA LYS A 137 -33.56 0.40 0.78
C LYS A 137 -34.07 -1.03 0.77
N ASP A 138 -35.14 -1.28 1.51
CA ASP A 138 -35.85 -2.57 1.47
C ASP A 138 -36.52 -2.73 0.10
N LYS A 139 -36.31 -3.89 -0.55
CA LYS A 139 -36.85 -4.15 -1.89
C LYS A 139 -38.34 -4.49 -1.90
N ALA A 140 -38.86 -5.06 -0.81
CA ALA A 140 -40.26 -5.43 -0.69
C ALA A 140 -41.13 -4.21 -0.34
N THR A 141 -40.69 -3.38 0.60
CA THR A 141 -41.47 -2.22 1.08
C THR A 141 -41.08 -0.90 0.42
N GLY A 142 -39.89 -0.81 -0.17
CA GLY A 142 -39.34 0.44 -0.70
C GLY A 142 -38.84 1.41 0.38
N THR A 143 -38.96 1.06 1.66
CA THR A 143 -38.55 1.88 2.81
C THR A 143 -37.06 2.16 2.77
N LYS A 144 -36.67 3.42 2.97
CA LYS A 144 -35.28 3.85 3.05
C LYS A 144 -34.88 4.12 4.50
N THR A 145 -33.76 3.54 4.90
CA THR A 145 -33.18 3.72 6.24
C THR A 145 -31.74 4.19 6.11
N VAL A 146 -31.41 5.29 6.79
CA VAL A 146 -30.04 5.78 6.87
C VAL A 146 -29.29 5.00 7.95
N VAL A 147 -28.10 4.50 7.61
CA VAL A 147 -27.28 3.70 8.52
C VAL A 147 -26.40 4.62 9.37
N LEU A 148 -26.48 4.45 10.69
CA LEU A 148 -25.55 5.07 11.63
C LEU A 148 -24.27 4.24 11.69
N LEU A 149 -23.15 4.81 11.25
CA LEU A 149 -21.87 4.08 11.19
C LEU A 149 -21.34 3.66 12.56
N ASP A 150 -21.71 4.38 13.62
CA ASP A 150 -21.29 4.09 14.99
C ASP A 150 -21.84 2.75 15.52
N ASP A 151 -22.95 2.26 14.95
CA ASP A 151 -23.55 0.98 15.32
C ASP A 151 -22.77 -0.23 14.78
N TYR A 152 -21.93 -0.02 13.75
CA TYR A 152 -21.29 -1.10 13.01
C TYR A 152 -19.77 -1.04 12.98
N LEU A 153 -19.19 0.17 12.99
CA LEU A 153 -17.78 0.39 12.66
C LEU A 153 -17.09 1.18 13.76
N THR A 154 -15.87 0.76 14.09
CA THR A 154 -14.96 1.58 14.90
C THR A 154 -14.59 2.88 14.17
N LYS A 155 -14.19 3.92 14.90
CA LYS A 155 -13.75 5.21 14.29
C LYS A 155 -12.63 5.03 13.25
N LYS A 156 -11.76 4.01 13.40
CA LYS A 156 -10.72 3.69 12.41
C LYS A 156 -11.29 3.09 11.13
N GLN A 157 -12.27 2.18 11.24
CA GLN A 157 -12.95 1.58 10.10
C GLN A 157 -13.80 2.62 9.37
N GLN A 158 -14.51 3.49 10.09
CA GLN A 158 -15.30 4.58 9.52
C GLN A 158 -14.45 5.44 8.58
N ARG A 159 -13.27 5.89 9.03
CA ARG A 159 -12.35 6.66 8.18
C ARG A 159 -12.04 5.97 6.85
N SER A 160 -11.94 4.65 6.83
CA SER A 160 -11.71 3.88 5.60
C SER A 160 -12.99 3.72 4.79
N ALA A 161 -14.12 3.40 5.43
CA ALA A 161 -15.44 3.30 4.80
C ALA A 161 -16.00 4.65 4.32
N SER A 162 -15.38 5.77 4.66
CA SER A 162 -15.76 7.10 4.16
C SER A 162 -14.87 7.62 3.03
N THR A 163 -13.82 6.87 2.65
CA THR A 163 -12.82 7.38 1.71
C THR A 163 -12.35 6.37 0.68
N LYS A 164 -12.29 5.08 1.01
CA LYS A 164 -11.72 4.04 0.16
C LYS A 164 -12.80 3.24 -0.55
N PRO A 165 -12.83 3.21 -1.90
CA PRO A 165 -13.83 2.46 -2.66
C PRO A 165 -13.95 0.98 -2.30
N ASP A 166 -12.82 0.29 -2.11
CA ASP A 166 -12.80 -1.12 -1.73
C ASP A 166 -13.50 -1.37 -0.38
N VAL A 167 -13.26 -0.51 0.61
CA VAL A 167 -13.90 -0.60 1.93
C VAL A 167 -15.36 -0.18 1.88
N ILE A 168 -15.72 0.82 1.06
CA ILE A 168 -17.12 1.21 0.82
C ILE A 168 -17.90 0.02 0.27
N TRP A 169 -17.37 -0.63 -0.77
CA TRP A 169 -17.98 -1.82 -1.35
C TRP A 169 -18.09 -2.95 -0.31
N GLN A 170 -17.02 -3.24 0.44
CA GLN A 170 -17.05 -4.27 1.49
C GLN A 170 -18.11 -4.00 2.55
N PHE A 171 -18.26 -2.75 3.00
CA PHE A 171 -19.25 -2.41 4.00
C PHE A 171 -20.68 -2.49 3.44
N SER A 172 -20.90 -2.12 2.18
CA SER A 172 -22.19 -2.34 1.50
C SER A 172 -22.56 -3.82 1.41
N GLN A 173 -21.60 -4.71 1.12
CA GLN A 173 -21.84 -6.16 1.13
C GLN A 173 -22.18 -6.67 2.54
N TYR A 174 -21.49 -6.16 3.56
CA TYR A 174 -21.76 -6.51 4.95
C TYR A 174 -23.19 -6.10 5.36
N LEU A 175 -23.62 -4.88 5.03
CA LEU A 175 -24.98 -4.41 5.30
C LEU A 175 -26.03 -5.30 4.63
N LYS A 176 -25.83 -5.65 3.35
CA LYS A 176 -26.75 -6.56 2.64
C LYS A 176 -26.83 -7.93 3.32
N ALA A 177 -25.70 -8.47 3.78
CA ALA A 177 -25.67 -9.75 4.50
C ALA A 177 -26.31 -9.68 5.90
N GLU A 178 -26.19 -8.55 6.59
CA GLU A 178 -26.82 -8.31 7.90
C GLU A 178 -28.35 -8.24 7.77
N PHE A 179 -28.85 -7.39 6.89
CA PHE A 179 -30.29 -7.25 6.67
C PHE A 179 -30.93 -8.54 6.14
N LYS A 180 -30.21 -9.29 5.30
CA LYS A 180 -30.65 -10.61 4.84
C LYS A 180 -30.80 -11.62 5.98
N ARG A 181 -29.93 -11.57 7.00
CA ARG A 181 -30.06 -12.40 8.21
C ARG A 181 -31.31 -12.07 9.01
N ASN A 182 -31.79 -10.83 8.91
CA ASN A 182 -33.05 -10.37 9.51
C ASN A 182 -34.26 -10.55 8.58
N GLY A 183 -34.12 -11.31 7.48
CA GLY A 183 -35.20 -11.61 6.54
C GLY A 183 -35.51 -10.50 5.52
N GLN A 184 -34.67 -9.47 5.43
CA GLN A 184 -34.88 -8.34 4.51
C GLN A 184 -33.89 -8.41 3.34
N ASP A 185 -34.41 -8.46 2.11
CA ASP A 185 -33.58 -8.24 0.91
C ASP A 185 -33.51 -6.75 0.60
N VAL A 186 -32.28 -6.23 0.56
CA VAL A 186 -32.03 -4.79 0.52
C VAL A 186 -31.06 -4.40 -0.59
N SER A 187 -31.19 -3.16 -1.03
CA SER A 187 -30.23 -2.44 -1.87
C SER A 187 -29.50 -1.38 -1.03
N VAL A 188 -28.22 -1.15 -1.31
CA VAL A 188 -27.39 -0.19 -0.54
C VAL A 188 -26.88 0.89 -1.47
N TYR A 189 -27.31 2.12 -1.22
CA TYR A 189 -26.89 3.32 -1.91
C TYR A 189 -25.92 4.11 -1.03
N VAL A 190 -24.90 4.71 -1.65
CA VAL A 190 -23.83 5.40 -0.93
C VAL A 190 -23.61 6.78 -1.53
N ASP A 191 -23.88 7.83 -0.75
CA ASP A 191 -23.44 9.18 -1.06
C ASP A 191 -22.10 9.41 -0.36
N CYS A 192 -21.02 9.43 -1.14
CA CYS A 192 -19.67 9.62 -0.63
C CYS A 192 -18.99 10.79 -1.34
N ARG A 193 -18.56 11.79 -0.57
CA ARG A 193 -17.78 12.93 -1.05
C ARG A 193 -16.41 12.92 -0.38
N ILE A 194 -15.35 13.12 -1.17
CA ILE A 194 -13.97 13.06 -0.71
C ILE A 194 -13.17 14.30 -1.12
N SER A 195 -12.16 14.60 -0.31
CA SER A 195 -11.10 15.56 -0.56
C SER A 195 -9.78 14.80 -0.62
N VAL A 196 -8.96 15.11 -1.62
CA VAL A 196 -7.62 14.54 -1.78
C VAL A 196 -6.61 15.68 -1.68
N ASN A 197 -5.66 15.58 -0.76
CA ASN A 197 -4.57 16.56 -0.56
C ASN A 197 -5.07 18.01 -0.40
N GLY A 198 -6.16 18.20 0.36
CA GLY A 198 -6.71 19.54 0.65
C GLY A 198 -7.55 20.16 -0.46
N LYS A 199 -7.79 19.46 -1.58
CA LYS A 199 -8.71 19.92 -2.64
C LYS A 199 -10.18 19.92 -2.17
N PRO A 200 -11.09 20.69 -2.82
CA PRO A 200 -12.51 20.67 -2.49
C PRO A 200 -13.14 19.27 -2.53
N LEU A 201 -14.18 19.07 -1.69
CA LEU A 201 -14.96 17.83 -1.67
C LEU A 201 -15.65 17.61 -3.03
N LYS A 202 -15.44 16.45 -3.64
CA LYS A 202 -16.14 16.00 -4.86
C LYS A 202 -16.74 14.61 -4.64
N THR A 203 -17.84 14.30 -5.31
CA THR A 203 -18.53 13.00 -5.19
C THR A 203 -17.66 11.88 -5.79
N LEU A 204 -17.37 10.85 -4.99
CA LEU A 204 -16.57 9.69 -5.36
C LEU A 204 -17.41 8.54 -5.91
N VAL A 205 -18.57 8.30 -5.29
CA VAL A 205 -19.42 7.14 -5.59
C VAL A 205 -20.71 7.62 -6.23
N ASN A 206 -21.17 6.93 -7.28
CA ASN A 206 -22.47 7.22 -7.88
C ASN A 206 -23.59 6.86 -6.88
N PRO A 207 -24.36 7.84 -6.37
CA PRO A 207 -25.38 7.60 -5.35
C PRO A 207 -26.60 6.83 -5.86
N GLU A 208 -26.75 6.67 -7.19
CA GLU A 208 -27.86 5.98 -7.81
C GLU A 208 -27.61 4.48 -8.01
N VAL A 209 -26.38 4.02 -7.79
CA VAL A 209 -26.00 2.62 -7.97
C VAL A 209 -26.18 1.86 -6.66
N ASP A 210 -26.84 0.69 -6.74
CA ASP A 210 -26.87 -0.28 -5.64
C ASP A 210 -25.50 -0.97 -5.52
N ILE A 211 -24.62 -0.41 -4.70
CA ILE A 211 -23.24 -0.89 -4.48
C ILE A 211 -23.24 -2.33 -3.98
N ALA A 212 -24.23 -2.74 -3.19
CA ALA A 212 -24.31 -4.09 -2.66
C ALA A 212 -24.69 -5.16 -3.71
N SER A 213 -25.12 -4.74 -4.90
CA SER A 213 -25.41 -5.64 -6.03
C SER A 213 -24.31 -5.63 -7.11
N VAL A 214 -23.30 -4.77 -6.99
CA VAL A 214 -22.15 -4.73 -7.91
C VAL A 214 -21.15 -5.84 -7.57
N PRO A 215 -20.65 -6.63 -8.55
CA PRO A 215 -19.60 -7.61 -8.31
C PRO A 215 -18.24 -6.93 -8.05
N TRP A 216 -17.38 -7.59 -7.27
CA TRP A 216 -16.02 -7.08 -7.01
C TRP A 216 -15.10 -7.32 -8.22
N THR A 217 -14.50 -6.25 -8.74
CA THR A 217 -13.57 -6.31 -9.88
C THR A 217 -12.20 -5.72 -9.51
N PRO A 218 -11.29 -6.47 -8.87
CA PRO A 218 -10.03 -5.92 -8.34
C PRO A 218 -9.01 -5.52 -9.42
N LEU A 219 -9.15 -6.04 -10.64
CA LEU A 219 -8.23 -5.84 -11.77
C LEU A 219 -8.80 -4.91 -12.85
N HIS A 220 -10.02 -4.42 -12.67
CA HIS A 220 -10.69 -3.55 -13.65
C HIS A 220 -11.26 -2.31 -12.98
N HIS A 221 -11.44 -1.26 -13.77
CA HIS A 221 -12.07 -0.03 -13.31
C HIS A 221 -13.53 -0.28 -12.94
N SER A 222 -13.94 0.25 -11.80
CA SER A 222 -15.32 0.21 -11.31
C SER A 222 -16.09 1.43 -11.81
N GLU A 223 -17.08 1.21 -12.69
CA GLU A 223 -17.86 2.29 -13.32
C GLU A 223 -18.72 3.10 -12.33
N TRP A 224 -18.95 2.59 -11.11
CA TRP A 224 -19.64 3.33 -10.04
C TRP A 224 -18.73 4.35 -9.33
N ILE A 225 -17.41 4.30 -9.55
CA ILE A 225 -16.47 5.30 -9.08
C ILE A 225 -16.48 6.47 -10.06
N LEU A 226 -17.03 7.59 -9.64
CA LEU A 226 -17.12 8.79 -10.46
C LEU A 226 -15.72 9.39 -10.70
N PRO A 227 -15.44 9.94 -11.89
CA PRO A 227 -14.15 10.54 -12.18
C PRO A 227 -13.93 11.81 -11.36
N SER A 228 -12.67 12.06 -10.98
CA SER A 228 -12.25 13.37 -10.47
C SER A 228 -12.32 14.38 -11.62
N LYS A 229 -13.48 15.02 -11.83
CA LYS A 229 -13.59 16.15 -12.77
C LYS A 229 -12.51 17.16 -12.35
N LYS A 230 -11.65 17.61 -13.26
CA LYS A 230 -10.59 18.60 -12.94
C LYS A 230 -11.23 19.86 -12.36
#